data_AF-A0A254RA35-F1
#
_entry.id   AF-A0A254RA35-F1
#
_cell.length_a   1.000
_cell.length_b   1.000
_cell.length_c   1.000
_cell.angle_alpha   90.00
_cell.angle_beta   90.00
_cell.angle_gamma   90.00
#
_symmetry.space_group_name_H-M   'P 1'
#
loop_
_entity.id
_entity.type
_entity.pdbx_description
1 polymer ?
#
loop_
_entity_poly.entity_id
_entity_poly.type
_entity_poly.pdbx_seq_one_letter_code
_entity_poly.pdbx_strand_id
1 'polypeptide(L)'
;MIVGFDEGLKRYSYGPPVSACRELLALIQAGIVTVDLAKDPDITLTDTGWHLANGDHSAAAEIMIDGVLPSPDPTKVTSSLVSGLIHGGYLTTLEDLGARTAPDGRLIDRNDKPVPGLSLLGRLALGSVIAADSLHDCFGEASSRWADGVLSRMP
;
A
#
# COMPACT_ATOMS: atom_id res chain seq x y z
N MET A 1 10.48 -15.71 9.52
CA MET A 1 11.64 -16.15 8.73
C MET A 1 11.42 -16.00 7.22
N ILE A 2 10.23 -16.32 6.68
CA ILE A 2 9.87 -16.05 5.26
C ILE A 2 9.44 -14.59 5.01
N VAL A 3 8.60 -14.01 5.89
CA VAL A 3 8.08 -12.64 5.71
C VAL A 3 9.20 -11.59 5.70
N GLY A 4 10.13 -11.67 6.66
CA GLY A 4 11.26 -10.74 6.70
C GLY A 4 12.22 -10.87 5.51
N PHE A 5 12.28 -12.05 4.87
CA PHE A 5 13.06 -12.25 3.65
C PHE A 5 12.38 -11.62 2.44
N ASP A 6 11.06 -11.81 2.28
CA ASP A 6 10.24 -11.17 1.24
C ASP A 6 10.29 -9.63 1.35
N GLU A 7 10.07 -9.09 2.55
CA GLU A 7 10.19 -7.64 2.81
C GLU A 7 11.60 -7.09 2.53
N GLY A 8 12.64 -7.89 2.83
CA GLY A 8 14.01 -7.54 2.48
C GLY A 8 14.24 -7.46 0.97
N LEU A 9 13.68 -8.39 0.20
CA LEU A 9 13.76 -8.45 -1.27
C LEU A 9 12.99 -7.32 -1.96
N LYS A 10 11.85 -6.91 -1.39
CA LYS A 10 11.08 -5.75 -1.88
C LYS A 10 11.92 -4.48 -1.90
N ARG A 11 12.80 -4.27 -0.92
CA ARG A 11 13.70 -3.09 -0.91
C ARG A 11 14.70 -3.07 -2.06
N TYR A 12 15.10 -4.23 -2.57
CA TYR A 12 16.00 -4.31 -3.73
C TYR A 12 15.25 -4.22 -5.07
N SER A 13 14.03 -4.73 -5.12
CA SER A 13 13.24 -4.81 -6.35
C SER A 13 12.37 -3.56 -6.59
N TYR A 14 11.92 -2.93 -5.50
CA TYR A 14 11.09 -1.71 -5.48
C TYR A 14 11.78 -0.54 -4.75
N GLY A 15 13.09 -0.67 -4.48
CA GLY A 15 13.87 0.42 -3.91
C GLY A 15 13.87 1.66 -4.82
N PRO A 16 14.18 2.84 -4.26
CA PRO A 16 14.27 4.06 -5.06
C PRO A 16 15.27 3.88 -6.22
N PRO A 17 14.99 4.45 -7.41
CA PRO A 17 15.93 4.44 -8.52
C PRO A 17 17.31 4.99 -8.10
N VAL A 18 18.38 4.49 -8.70
CA VAL A 18 19.76 4.92 -8.38
C VAL A 18 19.93 6.44 -8.49
N SER A 19 19.24 7.10 -9.43
CA SER A 19 19.24 8.57 -9.53
C SER A 19 18.67 9.24 -8.28
N ALA A 20 17.53 8.80 -7.78
CA ALA A 20 16.92 9.31 -6.55
C ALA A 20 17.82 9.07 -5.33
N CYS A 21 18.47 7.91 -5.24
CA CYS A 21 19.46 7.64 -4.19
C CYS A 21 20.63 8.64 -4.23
N ARG A 22 21.12 8.98 -5.43
CA ARG A 22 22.22 9.94 -5.62
C ARG A 22 21.80 11.36 -5.24
N GLU A 23 20.58 11.76 -5.59
CA GLU A 23 20.02 13.06 -5.19
C GLU A 23 19.91 13.16 -3.67
N LEU A 24 19.36 12.15 -2.99
CA LEU A 24 19.30 12.10 -1.54
C LEU A 24 20.70 12.15 -0.91
N LEU A 25 21.67 11.41 -1.47
CA LEU A 25 23.05 11.44 -0.99
C LEU A 25 23.69 12.83 -1.14
N ALA A 26 23.43 13.53 -2.24
CA ALA A 26 23.93 14.89 -2.44
C ALA A 26 23.35 15.87 -1.39
N LEU A 27 22.06 15.72 -1.05
CA LEU A 27 21.42 16.51 0.01
C LEU A 27 22.01 16.20 1.40
N ILE A 28 22.33 14.94 1.67
CA ILE A 28 23.02 14.53 2.90
C ILE A 28 24.42 15.14 2.96
N GLN A 29 25.19 15.05 1.89
CA GLN A 29 26.54 15.63 1.81
C GLN A 29 26.55 17.15 1.92
N ALA A 30 25.50 17.81 1.44
CA ALA A 30 25.30 19.25 1.59
C ALA A 30 24.83 19.67 2.99
N GLY A 31 24.54 18.72 3.89
CA GLY A 31 24.02 18.99 5.24
C GLY A 31 22.56 19.45 5.27
N ILE A 32 21.81 19.25 4.19
CA ILE A 32 20.40 19.65 4.08
C ILE A 32 19.47 18.57 4.65
N VAL A 33 19.84 17.30 4.49
CA VAL A 33 19.09 16.14 4.99
C VAL A 33 19.98 15.31 5.91
N THR A 34 19.42 14.79 7.00
CA THR A 34 20.04 13.74 7.81
C THR A 34 19.13 12.52 7.88
N VAL A 35 19.73 11.35 8.02
CA VAL A 35 19.04 10.07 8.24
C VAL A 35 19.40 9.46 9.61
N ASP A 36 20.06 10.22 10.49
CA ASP A 36 20.54 9.74 11.79
C ASP A 36 19.40 9.22 12.69
N LEU A 37 18.20 9.75 12.49
CA LEU A 37 16.98 9.40 13.22
C LEU A 37 15.99 8.62 12.35
N ALA A 38 16.41 8.06 11.21
CA ALA A 38 15.51 7.35 10.30
C ALA A 38 15.12 5.94 10.78
N LYS A 39 15.83 5.39 11.77
CA LYS A 39 15.63 4.00 12.23
C LYS A 39 15.02 3.97 13.63
N ASP A 40 13.69 3.97 13.69
CA ASP A 40 12.92 3.75 14.93
C ASP A 40 13.36 4.66 16.11
N PRO A 41 13.33 6.00 15.94
CA PRO A 41 13.62 6.91 17.05
C PRO A 41 12.48 6.94 18.07
N ASP A 42 12.81 7.25 19.31
CA ASP A 42 11.83 7.69 20.29
C ASP A 42 11.31 9.08 19.88
N ILE A 43 9.98 9.26 19.88
CA ILE A 43 9.33 10.51 19.48
C ILE A 43 8.47 11.03 20.63
N THR A 44 8.70 12.28 21.03
CA THR A 44 7.88 12.97 22.02
C THR A 44 7.40 14.31 21.48
N LEU A 45 6.14 14.64 21.76
CA LEU A 45 5.58 15.96 21.47
C LEU A 45 5.96 16.93 22.61
N THR A 46 6.38 18.12 22.25
CA THR A 46 6.77 19.21 23.16
C THR A 46 5.95 20.46 22.86
N ASP A 47 6.07 21.50 23.70
CA ASP A 47 5.35 22.77 23.52
C ASP A 47 5.72 23.51 22.21
N THR A 48 6.85 23.17 21.60
CA THR A 48 7.37 23.83 20.39
C THR A 48 7.47 22.92 19.18
N GLY A 49 6.97 21.68 19.26
CA GLY A 49 7.01 20.71 18.17
C GLY A 49 7.33 19.31 18.65
N TRP A 50 8.34 18.69 18.05
CA TRP A 50 8.70 17.29 18.24
C TRP A 50 10.15 17.17 18.69
N HIS A 51 10.39 16.24 19.59
CA HIS A 51 11.73 15.80 19.95
C HIS A 51 11.90 14.34 19.55
N LEU A 52 12.97 14.06 18.80
CA LEU A 52 13.30 12.74 18.32
C LEU A 52 14.66 12.33 18.90
N ALA A 53 14.79 11.08 19.36
CA ALA A 53 16.05 10.57 19.90
C ALA A 53 16.30 9.12 19.51
N ASN A 54 17.56 8.78 19.24
CA ASN A 54 18.00 7.39 19.04
C ASN A 54 19.47 7.26 19.43
N GLY A 55 19.74 6.58 20.55
CA GLY A 55 21.08 6.48 21.12
C GLY A 55 21.68 7.85 21.40
N ASP A 56 22.82 8.14 20.77
CA ASP A 56 23.54 9.41 20.93
C ASP A 56 23.03 10.53 20.00
N HIS A 57 22.06 10.23 19.12
CA HIS A 57 21.47 11.22 18.21
C HIS A 57 20.17 11.77 18.79
N SER A 58 19.98 13.09 18.70
CA SER A 58 18.75 13.78 19.08
C SER A 58 18.53 15.00 18.20
N ALA A 59 17.27 15.32 17.91
CA ALA A 59 16.87 16.52 17.20
C ALA A 59 15.53 17.06 17.70
N ALA A 60 15.39 18.39 17.67
CA ALA A 60 14.10 19.06 17.78
C ALA A 60 13.61 19.46 16.38
N ALA A 61 12.34 19.22 16.11
CA ALA A 61 11.68 19.57 14.86
C ALA A 61 10.37 20.31 15.13
N GLU A 62 10.21 21.50 14.58
CA GLU A 62 8.97 22.28 14.73
C GLU A 62 7.80 21.67 13.94
N ILE A 63 8.10 20.95 12.86
CA ILE A 63 7.13 20.38 11.93
C ILE A 63 7.44 18.90 11.71
N MET A 64 6.40 18.07 11.81
CA MET A 64 6.42 16.67 11.41
C MET A 64 5.41 16.48 10.27
N ILE A 65 5.85 15.84 9.19
CA ILE A 65 5.01 15.51 8.04
C ILE A 65 4.77 14.01 8.07
N ASP A 66 3.50 13.60 8.17
CA ASP A 66 3.12 12.20 8.00
C ASP A 66 3.14 11.85 6.50
N GLY A 67 4.21 11.17 6.09
CA GLY A 67 4.37 10.64 4.74
C GLY A 67 3.81 9.24 4.55
N VAL A 68 3.20 8.63 5.57
CA VAL A 68 2.67 7.26 5.49
C VAL A 68 1.37 7.28 4.72
N LEU A 69 1.33 6.53 3.62
CA LEU A 69 0.07 6.35 2.88
C LEU A 69 -0.91 5.51 3.72
N PRO A 70 -2.12 6.01 4.00
CA PRO A 70 -3.08 5.32 4.86
C PRO A 70 -3.54 4.00 4.25
N SER A 71 -3.95 3.03 5.09
CA SER A 71 -4.54 1.76 4.62
C SER A 71 -5.63 1.99 3.56
N PRO A 72 -5.74 1.12 2.55
CA PRO A 72 -6.70 1.28 1.48
C PRO A 72 -8.11 1.19 2.03
N ASP A 73 -8.90 2.24 1.80
CA ASP A 73 -10.26 2.34 2.29
C ASP A 73 -11.16 2.86 1.16
N PRO A 74 -11.89 1.96 0.46
CA PRO A 74 -12.83 2.36 -0.59
C PRO A 74 -13.91 3.33 -0.11
N THR A 75 -14.24 3.35 1.19
CA THR A 75 -15.28 4.22 1.75
C THR A 75 -14.84 5.69 1.84
N LYS A 76 -13.51 5.93 1.87
CA LYS A 76 -12.92 7.28 1.85
C LYS A 76 -12.74 7.86 0.44
N VAL A 77 -13.03 7.09 -0.61
CA VAL A 77 -12.88 7.53 -1.99
C VAL A 77 -14.03 8.45 -2.39
N THR A 78 -13.70 9.69 -2.79
CA THR A 78 -14.68 10.72 -3.14
C THR A 78 -15.22 10.61 -4.57
N SER A 79 -14.66 9.74 -5.40
CA SER A 79 -15.15 9.49 -6.76
C SER A 79 -16.58 8.96 -6.75
N SER A 80 -17.43 9.55 -7.60
CA SER A 80 -18.82 9.14 -7.77
C SER A 80 -18.96 7.69 -8.26
N LEU A 81 -17.99 7.20 -9.02
CA LEU A 81 -17.96 5.81 -9.49
C LEU A 81 -17.84 4.83 -8.31
N VAL A 82 -16.87 5.05 -7.41
CA VAL A 82 -16.59 4.13 -6.30
C VAL A 82 -17.70 4.21 -5.25
N SER A 83 -18.08 5.43 -4.85
CA SER A 83 -19.18 5.64 -3.90
C SER A 83 -20.52 5.11 -4.44
N GLY A 84 -20.78 5.26 -5.74
CA GLY A 84 -21.95 4.68 -6.40
C GLY A 84 -21.97 3.15 -6.39
N LEU A 85 -20.82 2.50 -6.65
CA LEU A 85 -20.71 1.03 -6.57
C LEU A 85 -20.94 0.50 -5.16
N ILE A 86 -20.45 1.20 -4.14
CA ILE A 86 -20.68 0.87 -2.72
C ILE A 86 -22.17 1.02 -2.40
N HIS A 87 -22.78 2.16 -2.73
CA HIS A 87 -24.20 2.41 -2.44
C HIS A 87 -25.13 1.43 -3.19
N GLY A 88 -24.80 1.13 -4.45
CA GLY A 88 -25.45 0.11 -5.25
C GLY A 88 -25.21 -1.31 -4.72
N GLY A 89 -24.25 -1.51 -3.82
CA GLY A 89 -23.92 -2.80 -3.21
C GLY A 89 -23.23 -3.75 -4.18
N TYR A 90 -22.58 -3.20 -5.22
CA TYR A 90 -21.73 -3.92 -6.15
C TYR A 90 -20.27 -3.99 -5.68
N LEU A 91 -19.89 -3.15 -4.71
CA LEU A 91 -18.60 -3.18 -4.03
C LEU A 91 -18.84 -3.29 -2.53
N THR A 92 -18.25 -4.31 -1.90
CA THR A 92 -18.19 -4.47 -0.45
C THR A 92 -16.74 -4.37 0.02
N THR A 93 -16.51 -4.05 1.28
CA THR A 93 -15.17 -3.93 1.88
C THR A 93 -14.95 -5.02 2.92
N LEU A 94 -13.68 -5.35 3.16
CA LEU A 94 -13.26 -6.14 4.31
C LEU A 94 -12.72 -5.19 5.39
N GLU A 95 -12.81 -5.59 6.67
CA GLU A 95 -12.23 -4.80 7.77
C GLU A 95 -10.71 -4.71 7.60
N ASP A 96 -10.16 -3.50 7.76
CA ASP A 96 -8.73 -3.17 7.61
C ASP A 96 -8.08 -3.51 6.24
N LEU A 97 -8.89 -3.80 5.21
CA LEU A 97 -8.43 -4.11 3.86
C LEU A 97 -9.23 -3.31 2.81
N GLY A 98 -8.87 -3.48 1.54
CA GLY A 98 -9.60 -2.88 0.44
C GLY A 98 -10.97 -3.52 0.18
N ALA A 99 -11.44 -3.34 -1.04
CA ALA A 99 -12.62 -3.97 -1.59
C ALA A 99 -12.47 -5.50 -1.58
N ARG A 100 -13.56 -6.17 -1.26
CA ARG A 100 -13.66 -7.61 -1.31
C ARG A 100 -13.74 -8.07 -2.77
N THR A 101 -12.84 -8.98 -3.16
CA THR A 101 -12.85 -9.60 -4.49
C THR A 101 -12.89 -11.12 -4.42
N ALA A 102 -13.41 -11.75 -5.46
CA ALA A 102 -13.21 -13.17 -5.74
C ALA A 102 -11.75 -13.46 -6.17
N PRO A 103 -11.28 -14.72 -6.13
CA PRO A 103 -9.93 -15.14 -6.55
C PRO A 103 -9.51 -14.77 -7.98
N ASP A 104 -10.47 -14.39 -8.83
CA ASP A 104 -10.28 -13.92 -10.20
C ASP A 104 -10.40 -12.39 -10.36
N GLY A 105 -10.42 -11.65 -9.24
CA GLY A 105 -10.47 -10.20 -9.21
C GLY A 105 -11.85 -9.56 -9.38
N ARG A 106 -12.94 -10.36 -9.49
CA ARG A 106 -14.31 -9.81 -9.54
C ARG A 106 -14.72 -9.22 -8.20
N LEU A 107 -15.44 -8.10 -8.22
CA LEU A 107 -16.01 -7.53 -7.00
C LEU A 107 -17.08 -8.45 -6.41
N ILE A 108 -17.16 -8.49 -5.09
CA ILE A 108 -18.21 -9.20 -4.36
C ILE A 108 -19.32 -8.23 -3.96
N ASP A 109 -20.55 -8.55 -4.34
CA ASP A 109 -21.75 -7.78 -4.03
C ASP A 109 -22.22 -7.95 -2.58
N ARG A 110 -23.25 -7.20 -2.18
CA ARG A 110 -23.86 -7.28 -0.84
C ARG A 110 -24.43 -8.65 -0.47
N ASN A 111 -24.64 -9.53 -1.45
CA ASN A 111 -25.20 -10.88 -1.28
C ASN A 111 -24.11 -11.96 -1.31
N ASP A 112 -22.85 -11.55 -1.19
CA ASP A 112 -21.68 -12.42 -1.27
C ASP A 112 -21.53 -13.16 -2.61
N LYS A 113 -21.90 -12.49 -3.70
CA LYS A 113 -21.77 -13.04 -5.06
C LYS A 113 -20.83 -12.20 -5.92
N PRO A 114 -20.01 -12.84 -6.79
CA PRO A 114 -19.23 -12.11 -7.77
C PRO A 114 -20.13 -11.33 -8.73
N VAL A 115 -19.86 -10.03 -8.90
CA VAL A 115 -20.59 -9.18 -9.84
C VAL A 115 -20.19 -9.54 -11.28
N PRO A 116 -21.15 -9.88 -12.16
CA PRO A 116 -20.85 -10.18 -13.56
C PRO A 116 -20.24 -8.97 -14.28
N GLY A 117 -19.14 -9.18 -15.01
CA GLY A 117 -18.51 -8.15 -15.83
C GLY A 117 -17.78 -7.04 -15.04
N LEU A 118 -17.66 -7.16 -13.72
CA LEU A 118 -17.04 -6.13 -12.88
C LEU A 118 -15.88 -6.68 -12.05
N SER A 119 -14.68 -6.20 -12.34
CA SER A 119 -13.43 -6.55 -11.64
C SER A 119 -12.72 -5.29 -11.14
N LEU A 120 -11.95 -5.44 -10.07
CA LEU A 120 -11.14 -4.36 -9.50
C LEU A 120 -9.69 -4.83 -9.32
N LEU A 121 -8.76 -3.99 -9.74
CA LEU A 121 -7.32 -4.19 -9.57
C LEU A 121 -6.68 -2.92 -9.00
N GLY A 122 -5.64 -3.09 -8.20
CA GLY A 122 -4.85 -2.01 -7.62
C GLY A 122 -5.07 -1.82 -6.13
N ARG A 123 -4.60 -0.70 -5.59
CA ARG A 123 -4.57 -0.43 -4.13
C ARG A 123 -5.92 -0.60 -3.44
N LEU A 124 -7.01 -0.22 -4.10
CA LEU A 124 -8.35 -0.36 -3.53
C LEU A 124 -8.83 -1.81 -3.40
N ALA A 125 -8.11 -2.80 -3.95
CA ALA A 125 -8.38 -4.22 -3.76
C ALA A 125 -7.32 -4.90 -2.87
N LEU A 126 -6.37 -4.15 -2.30
CA LEU A 126 -5.29 -4.73 -1.49
C LEU A 126 -5.85 -5.55 -0.32
N GLY A 127 -5.27 -6.73 -0.10
CA GLY A 127 -5.68 -7.64 0.96
C GLY A 127 -6.67 -8.73 0.54
N SER A 128 -7.27 -8.63 -0.65
CA SER A 128 -8.20 -9.64 -1.15
C SER A 128 -7.49 -10.76 -1.92
N VAL A 129 -6.89 -10.46 -3.09
CA VAL A 129 -6.33 -11.49 -3.98
C VAL A 129 -5.08 -11.05 -4.75
N ILE A 130 -5.03 -9.80 -5.23
CA ILE A 130 -3.90 -9.26 -5.99
C ILE A 130 -3.32 -8.09 -5.18
N ALA A 131 -2.18 -8.31 -4.55
CA ALA A 131 -1.42 -7.19 -4.01
C ALA A 131 -0.70 -6.49 -5.17
N ALA A 132 -0.81 -5.16 -5.22
CA ALA A 132 -0.24 -4.38 -6.31
C ALA A 132 1.31 -4.33 -6.26
N ASP A 133 1.91 -4.79 -5.16
CA ASP A 133 3.30 -4.53 -4.78
C ASP A 133 4.00 -5.76 -4.14
N SER A 134 3.56 -6.97 -4.49
CA SER A 134 4.14 -8.22 -3.98
C SER A 134 4.99 -8.92 -5.05
N LEU A 135 6.29 -9.14 -4.76
CA LEU A 135 7.14 -9.99 -5.61
C LEU A 135 6.63 -11.43 -5.68
N HIS A 136 6.03 -11.92 -4.59
CA HIS A 136 5.39 -13.24 -4.58
C HIS A 136 4.22 -13.30 -5.58
N ASP A 137 3.49 -12.20 -5.79
CA ASP A 137 2.37 -12.19 -6.72
C ASP A 137 2.82 -12.23 -8.19
N CYS A 138 4.05 -11.81 -8.48
CA CYS A 138 4.68 -12.01 -9.80
C CYS A 138 4.88 -13.49 -10.15
N PHE A 139 4.98 -14.37 -9.14
CA PHE A 139 5.15 -15.82 -9.29
C PHE A 139 3.96 -16.61 -8.72
N GLY A 140 2.89 -15.92 -8.35
CA GLY A 140 1.72 -16.50 -7.70
C GLY A 140 0.62 -16.88 -8.68
N GLU A 141 -0.30 -17.72 -8.22
CA GLU A 141 -1.48 -18.19 -8.97
C GLU A 141 -2.50 -17.09 -9.33
N ALA A 142 -2.30 -15.85 -8.85
CA ALA A 142 -3.26 -14.77 -9.05
C ALA A 142 -3.51 -14.46 -10.53
N SER A 143 -2.45 -14.42 -11.34
CA SER A 143 -2.54 -14.21 -12.79
C SER A 143 -3.25 -15.37 -13.49
N SER A 144 -2.95 -16.61 -13.10
CA SER A 144 -3.61 -17.82 -13.63
C SER A 144 -5.10 -17.83 -13.32
N ARG A 145 -5.48 -17.60 -12.05
CA ARG A 145 -6.89 -17.55 -11.62
C ARG A 145 -7.67 -16.46 -12.34
N TRP A 146 -7.05 -15.30 -12.55
CA TRP A 146 -7.66 -14.24 -13.35
C TRP A 146 -7.88 -14.70 -14.80
N ALA A 147 -6.86 -15.28 -15.45
CA ALA A 147 -6.93 -15.74 -16.83
C ALA A 147 -7.97 -16.85 -17.02
N ASP A 148 -7.96 -17.88 -16.18
CA ASP A 148 -8.95 -18.95 -16.18
C ASP A 148 -10.36 -18.41 -15.95
N GLY A 149 -10.50 -17.47 -15.01
CA GLY A 149 -11.73 -16.75 -14.77
C GLY A 149 -12.23 -16.07 -16.05
N VAL A 150 -11.38 -15.30 -16.74
CA VAL A 150 -11.74 -14.63 -17.99
C VAL A 150 -12.19 -15.65 -19.04
N LEU A 151 -11.41 -16.71 -19.27
CA LEU A 151 -11.71 -17.76 -20.26
C LEU A 151 -13.05 -18.45 -19.95
N SER A 152 -13.35 -18.75 -18.68
CA SER A 152 -14.61 -19.38 -18.28
C SER A 152 -15.86 -18.54 -18.55
N ARG A 153 -15.69 -17.24 -18.81
CA ARG A 153 -16.77 -16.28 -19.08
C ARG A 153 -16.80 -15.82 -20.53
N MET A 154 -15.80 -16.21 -21.33
CA MET A 154 -15.84 -15.97 -22.76
C MET A 154 -16.89 -16.91 -23.38
N PRO A 155 -17.77 -16.39 -24.26
CA PRO A 155 -18.78 -17.19 -24.94
C PRO A 155 -18.18 -18.22 -25.90
#